data_AF-K8E7V1-F1
#
_entry.id   AF-K8E7V1-F1
#
_cell.length_a   1.000
_cell.length_b   1.000
_cell.length_c   1.000
_cell.angle_alpha   90.00
_cell.angle_beta   90.00
_cell.angle_gamma   90.00
#
_symmetry.space_group_name_H-M   'P 1'
#
loop_
_entity.id
_entity.type
_entity.pdbx_description
1 polymer ?
#
loop_
_entity_poly.entity_id
_entity_poly.type
_entity_poly.pdbx_seq_one_letter_code
_entity_poly.pdbx_strand_id
1 'polypeptide(L)' 'MKTLGDVIKEKRLAKGLKQGELAEGICTQATISNLENKSGMPNLPILIAIANRLDI' A
#
# COMPACT_ATOMS: atom_id res chain seq x y z
N MET A 1 -8.28 -9.72 13.76
CA MET A 1 -8.85 -8.41 13.40
C MET A 1 -8.09 -7.91 12.19
N LYS A 2 -8.76 -7.46 11.14
CA LYS A 2 -8.11 -7.07 9.88
C LYS A 2 -7.57 -5.65 9.99
N THR A 3 -6.31 -5.43 9.61
CA THR A 3 -5.66 -4.11 9.63
C THR A 3 -5.83 -3.38 8.29
N LEU A 4 -5.53 -2.07 8.26
CA LEU A 4 -5.47 -1.33 7.01
C LEU A 4 -4.40 -1.90 6.06
N GLY A 5 -3.26 -2.34 6.60
CA GLY A 5 -2.20 -3.01 5.83
C GLY A 5 -2.70 -4.25 5.10
N ASP A 6 -3.54 -5.06 5.76
CA ASP A 6 -4.15 -6.25 5.17
C ASP A 6 -5.09 -5.87 4.01
N VAL A 7 -5.91 -4.82 4.17
CA VAL A 7 -6.81 -4.32 3.12
C VAL A 7 -6.02 -3.83 1.89
N ILE A 8 -4.95 -3.06 2.12
CA ILE A 8 -4.07 -2.56 1.07
C ILE A 8 -3.43 -3.72 0.30
N LYS A 9 -2.91 -4.73 1.02
CA LYS A 9 -2.28 -5.92 0.44
C LYS A 9 -3.26 -6.70 -0.43
N GLU A 10 -4.46 -6.95 0.06
CA GLU A 10 -5.50 -7.66 -0.71
C GLU A 10 -5.90 -6.91 -1.97
N LYS A 11 -6.13 -5.60 -1.87
CA LYS A 11 -6.48 -4.76 -3.04
C LYS A 11 -5.35 -4.72 -4.07
N ARG A 12 -4.10 -4.61 -3.62
CA ARG A 12 -2.92 -4.68 -4.50
C ARG A 12 -2.87 -6.02 -5.25
N LEU A 13 -3.04 -7.14 -4.53
CA LEU A 13 -3.01 -8.47 -5.12
C LEU A 13 -4.19 -8.71 -6.07
N ALA A 14 -5.39 -8.22 -5.75
CA ALA A 14 -6.55 -8.29 -6.63
C ALA A 14 -6.34 -7.54 -7.96
N LYS A 15 -5.51 -6.49 -7.95
CA LYS A 15 -5.06 -5.76 -9.16
C LYS A 15 -3.85 -6.40 -9.86
N GLY A 16 -3.28 -7.48 -9.33
CA GLY A 16 -2.10 -8.15 -9.91
C GLY A 16 -0.79 -7.37 -9.77
N LEU A 17 -0.75 -6.33 -8.93
CA LEU A 17 0.41 -5.46 -8.77
C LEU A 17 1.43 -6.04 -7.81
N LYS A 18 2.72 -5.90 -8.10
CA LYS A 18 3.83 -6.04 -7.15
C LYS A 18 3.90 -4.82 -6.24
N GLN A 19 4.54 -4.97 -5.08
CA GLN A 19 4.71 -3.85 -4.14
C GLN A 19 5.47 -2.67 -4.75
N GLY A 20 6.46 -2.93 -5.62
CA GLY A 20 7.18 -1.88 -6.35
C GLY A 20 6.31 -1.12 -7.34
N GLU A 21 5.40 -1.81 -8.02
CA GLU A 21 4.46 -1.21 -8.98
C GLU A 21 3.42 -0.35 -8.25
N LEU A 22 2.95 -0.79 -7.07
CA LEU A 22 2.11 0.05 -6.23
C LEU A 22 2.86 1.30 -5.74
N ALA A 23 4.15 1.17 -5.43
CA ALA A 23 4.98 2.26 -4.91
C ALA A 23 5.40 3.29 -5.96
N GLU A 24 5.38 2.95 -7.25
CA GLU A 24 6.01 3.72 -8.33
C GLU A 24 5.55 5.18 -8.40
N GLY A 25 6.47 6.13 -8.28
CA GLY A 25 6.14 7.56 -8.28
C GLY A 25 5.42 8.07 -7.03
N ILE A 26 5.25 7.25 -5.98
CA ILE A 26 4.63 7.63 -4.71
C ILE A 26 5.61 7.48 -3.54
N CYS A 27 6.22 6.30 -3.39
CA CYS A 27 7.11 5.99 -2.28
C CYS A 27 8.07 4.84 -2.66
N THR A 28 8.75 4.26 -1.67
CA THR A 28 9.61 3.09 -1.90
C THR A 28 8.83 1.79 -1.78
N GLN A 29 9.28 0.72 -2.45
CA GLN A 29 8.72 -0.62 -2.26
C GLN A 29 8.80 -1.06 -0.78
N ALA A 30 9.85 -0.67 -0.06
CA ALA A 30 10.01 -0.95 1.37
C ALA A 30 8.90 -0.27 2.21
N THR A 31 8.46 0.93 1.83
CA THR A 31 7.33 1.63 2.46
C THR A 31 6.03 0.81 2.32
N ILE A 32 5.73 0.29 1.12
CA ILE A 32 4.58 -0.59 0.91
C ILE A 32 4.73 -1.89 1.72
N SER A 33 5.92 -2.49 1.73
CA SER A 33 6.18 -3.70 2.50
C SER A 33 5.96 -3.50 4.01
N ASN A 34 6.41 -2.37 4.56
CA ASN A 34 6.21 -2.01 5.97
C ASN A 34 4.73 -1.75 6.30
N LEU A 35 4.00 -1.10 5.41
CA LEU A 35 2.56 -0.89 5.52
C LEU A 35 1.80 -2.23 5.54
N GLU A 36 2.15 -3.14 4.63
CA GLU A 36 1.45 -4.43 4.48
C GLU A 36 1.82 -5.49 5.52
N ASN A 37 3.01 -5.43 6.14
CA ASN A 37 3.51 -6.54 6.98
C ASN A 37 4.04 -6.14 8.36
N LYS A 38 4.37 -4.86 8.61
CA LYS A 38 5.03 -4.42 9.86
C LYS A 38 4.28 -3.31 10.59
N SER A 39 3.04 -3.04 10.19
CA SER A 39 2.19 -1.96 10.75
C SER A 39 2.78 -0.56 10.64
N GLY A 40 3.76 -0.35 9.75
CA GLY A 40 4.37 0.96 9.53
C GLY A 40 3.45 1.85 8.71
N MET A 41 2.76 2.80 9.34
CA MET A 41 1.90 3.73 8.65
C MET A 41 2.73 4.80 7.92
N PRO A 42 2.57 4.98 6.60
CA PRO A 42 3.16 6.13 5.92
C PRO A 42 2.45 7.42 6.34
N ASN A 43 3.01 8.56 5.94
CA ASN A 43 2.33 9.84 6.15
C ASN A 43 1.03 9.91 5.32
N LEU A 44 0.14 10.83 5.72
CA LEU A 44 -1.18 10.97 5.11
C LEU A 44 -1.15 11.19 3.59
N PRO A 45 -0.26 12.04 3.02
CA PRO A 45 -0.16 12.20 1.57
C PRO A 45 0.14 10.89 0.81
N ILE A 46 1.10 10.10 1.30
CA ILE A 46 1.44 8.80 0.70
C ILE A 46 0.24 7.85 0.83
N LEU A 47 -0.43 7.82 1.98
CA LEU A 47 -1.58 6.96 2.19
C LEU A 47 -2.73 7.27 1.23
N ILE A 48 -3.05 8.56 1.02
CA ILE A 48 -4.06 9.01 0.05
C ILE A 48 -3.66 8.60 -1.38
N ALA A 49 -2.39 8.80 -1.77
CA ALA A 49 -1.92 8.43 -3.10
C ALA A 49 -2.02 6.90 -3.34
N ILE A 50 -1.68 6.08 -2.34
CA ILE A 50 -1.84 4.63 -2.39
C ILE A 50 -3.33 4.26 -2.51
N ALA A 51 -4.20 4.86 -1.69
CA ALA A 51 -5.64 4.61 -1.71
C ALA A 51 -6.24 4.91 -3.09
N ASN A 52 -5.92 6.09 -3.66
CA ASN A 52 -6.34 6.48 -4.99
C ASN A 52 -5.89 5.47 -6.07
N ARG A 53 -4.64 4.99 -6.03
CA ARG A 53 -4.15 3.99 -6.99
C ARG A 53 -4.86 2.64 -6.87
N LEU A 54 -5.32 2.31 -5.67
CA LEU A 54 -6.06 1.08 -5.38
C LEU A 54 -7.58 1.21 -5.56
N ASP A 55 -8.08 2.40 -5.92
CA ASP A 55 -9.51 2.75 -6.02
C ASP A 55 -10.29 2.42 -4.73
N ILE A 56 -9.80 2.95 -3.59
CA ILE A 56 -10.45 2.82 -2.26
C ILE A 56 -10.54 4.15 -1.53
#